data_AF-A0A3S4CAA1-F1
#
_entry.id   AF-A0A3S4CAA1-F1
#
_cell.length_a   1.000
_cell.length_b   1.000
_cell.length_c   1.000
_cell.angle_alpha   90.00
_cell.angle_beta   90.00
_cell.angle_gamma   90.00
#
_symmetry.space_group_name_H-M   'P 1'
#
loop_
_entity.id
_entity.type
_entity.pdbx_description
1 polymer ?
#
loop_
_entity_poly.entity_id
_entity_poly.type
_entity_poly.pdbx_seq_one_letter_code
_entity_poly.pdbx_strand_id
1 'polypeptide(L)'
;MARSEHFRRTALRPAMVVVGTVLGSLVCLANMYFGLQVGALNTMSPATALLAFAIFRSTSRWLPFAFTPTENVIVQTIASSIAGMPVAASLTNAIPAFEFLRRPDEGGSRHFSVAELMAWSLGVSFFGTVFAAPFRRYFLLQEKLRFPGGYATGVLVGILHRSR
;
A
#
# COMPACT_ATOMS: atom_id res chain seq x y z
N MET A 1 -5.95 -17.70 -21.66
CA MET A 1 -7.07 -17.77 -20.68
C MET A 1 -6.69 -18.46 -19.36
N ALA A 2 -6.05 -19.64 -19.36
CA ALA A 2 -5.70 -20.42 -18.16
C ALA A 2 -4.85 -19.67 -17.09
N ARG A 3 -3.91 -18.81 -17.50
CA ARG A 3 -3.06 -18.02 -16.58
C ARG A 3 -3.85 -16.99 -15.75
N SER A 4 -5.03 -16.56 -16.24
CA SER A 4 -5.90 -15.60 -15.54
C SER A 4 -6.77 -16.25 -14.46
N GLU A 5 -7.12 -17.52 -14.61
CA GLU A 5 -7.87 -18.28 -13.61
C GLU A 5 -6.99 -18.75 -12.46
N HIS A 6 -5.76 -19.17 -12.78
CA HIS A 6 -4.78 -19.50 -11.76
C HIS A 6 -4.46 -18.27 -10.90
N PHE A 7 -4.23 -17.10 -11.51
CA PHE A 7 -4.07 -15.83 -10.79
C PHE A 7 -5.27 -15.50 -9.89
N ARG A 8 -6.51 -15.68 -10.37
CA ARG A 8 -7.71 -15.47 -9.55
C ARG A 8 -7.78 -16.43 -8.36
N ARG A 9 -7.48 -17.72 -8.55
CA ARG A 9 -7.47 -18.71 -7.46
C ARG A 9 -6.39 -18.43 -6.42
N THR A 10 -5.23 -17.91 -6.82
CA THR A 10 -4.15 -17.55 -5.88
C THR A 10 -4.40 -16.20 -5.19
N ALA A 11 -4.97 -15.21 -5.89
CA ALA A 11 -5.32 -13.89 -5.35
C ALA A 11 -6.43 -13.94 -4.29
N LEU A 12 -7.31 -14.96 -4.34
CA LEU A 12 -8.41 -15.15 -3.39
C LEU A 12 -8.03 -16.00 -2.17
N ARG A 13 -6.76 -16.36 -1.95
CA ARG A 13 -6.37 -17.04 -0.71
C ARG A 13 -6.53 -16.07 0.47
N PRO A 14 -7.51 -16.28 1.38
CA PRO A 14 -7.84 -15.30 2.41
C PRO A 14 -6.65 -15.03 3.36
N ALA A 15 -5.81 -16.04 3.59
CA ALA A 15 -4.58 -15.89 4.37
C ALA A 15 -3.64 -14.80 3.83
N MET A 16 -3.54 -14.65 2.52
CA MET A 16 -2.65 -13.66 1.89
C MET A 16 -3.17 -12.24 2.10
N VAL A 17 -4.49 -12.09 1.99
CA VAL A 17 -5.17 -10.82 2.26
C VAL A 17 -5.01 -10.45 3.74
N VAL A 18 -5.21 -11.40 4.65
CA VAL A 18 -5.03 -11.16 6.10
C VAL A 18 -3.59 -10.75 6.41
N VAL A 19 -2.59 -11.48 5.92
CA VAL A 19 -1.18 -11.17 6.14
C VAL A 19 -0.81 -9.81 5.54
N GLY A 20 -1.24 -9.53 4.31
CA GLY A 20 -1.01 -8.24 3.66
C GLY A 20 -1.67 -7.07 4.40
N THR A 21 -2.88 -7.26 4.91
CA THR A 21 -3.60 -6.23 5.69
C THR A 21 -2.96 -5.97 7.04
N VAL A 22 -2.56 -7.01 7.77
CA VAL A 22 -1.86 -6.85 9.06
C VAL A 22 -0.54 -6.11 8.86
N LEU A 23 0.25 -6.53 7.87
CA LEU A 23 1.52 -5.88 7.57
C LEU A 23 1.33 -4.44 7.10
N GLY A 24 0.40 -4.22 6.17
CA GLY A 24 0.07 -2.89 5.68
C GLY A 24 -0.39 -1.95 6.80
N SER A 25 -1.17 -2.46 7.76
CA SER A 25 -1.66 -1.68 8.90
C SER A 25 -0.52 -1.27 9.84
N LEU A 26 0.40 -2.18 10.15
CA LEU A 26 1.58 -1.87 10.96
C LEU A 26 2.45 -0.79 10.31
N VAL A 27 2.70 -0.91 9.00
CA VAL A 27 3.47 0.09 8.25
C VAL A 27 2.70 1.40 8.10
N CYS A 28 1.38 1.35 7.95
CA CYS A 28 0.52 2.54 7.92
C CYS A 28 0.64 3.37 9.20
N LEU A 29 0.61 2.71 10.38
CA LEU A 29 0.82 3.38 11.66
C LEU A 29 2.22 4.00 11.76
N ALA A 30 3.25 3.27 11.34
CA ALA A 30 4.62 3.80 11.30
C ALA A 30 4.73 5.01 10.36
N ASN A 31 4.13 4.94 9.18
CA ASN A 31 4.11 6.05 8.21
C ASN A 31 3.34 7.27 8.72
N MET A 32 2.25 7.07 9.47
CA MET A 32 1.54 8.17 10.12
C MET A 32 2.43 8.85 11.16
N TYR A 33 3.12 8.07 11.99
CA TYR A 33 4.02 8.59 13.03
C TYR A 33 5.21 9.35 12.44
N PHE A 34 5.96 8.73 11.52
CA PHE A 34 7.10 9.36 10.87
C PHE A 34 6.67 10.53 9.96
N GLY A 35 5.51 10.43 9.34
CA GLY A 35 4.94 11.50 8.53
C GLY A 35 4.65 12.76 9.33
N LEU A 36 4.11 12.61 10.55
CA LEU A 36 3.82 13.74 11.43
C LEU A 36 5.08 14.33 12.09
N GLN A 37 6.07 13.50 12.44
CA GLN A 37 7.28 13.98 13.12
C GLN A 37 8.36 14.51 12.18
N VAL A 38 8.61 13.80 11.07
CA VAL A 38 9.80 14.01 10.23
C VAL A 38 9.43 14.58 8.86
N GLY A 39 8.15 14.49 8.46
CA GLY A 39 7.70 14.84 7.11
C GLY A 39 8.24 13.91 6.01
N ALA A 40 8.99 12.87 6.39
CA ALA A 40 9.56 11.88 5.47
C ALA A 40 8.62 10.68 5.37
N LEU A 41 8.17 10.42 4.14
CA LEU A 41 7.22 9.35 3.83
C LEU A 41 7.88 8.42 2.82
N ASN A 42 8.03 7.15 3.18
CA ASN A 42 8.67 6.18 2.31
C ASN A 42 7.58 5.31 1.67
N THR A 43 7.34 5.50 0.37
CA THR A 43 6.48 4.59 -0.42
C THR A 43 7.25 3.28 -0.63
N MET A 44 7.28 2.45 0.41
CA MET A 44 8.08 1.24 0.49
C MET A 44 7.55 0.15 -0.45
N SER A 45 7.93 0.19 -1.73
CA SER A 45 7.62 -0.91 -2.65
C SER A 45 8.59 -2.09 -2.49
N PRO A 46 9.94 -1.93 -2.60
CA PRO A 46 10.86 -3.07 -2.58
C PRO A 46 11.06 -3.69 -1.19
N ALA A 47 11.11 -2.86 -0.15
CA ALA A 47 11.29 -3.32 1.23
C ALA A 47 10.11 -4.16 1.73
N THR A 48 8.89 -3.84 1.32
CA THR A 48 7.69 -4.59 1.69
C THR A 48 7.67 -5.98 1.04
N ALA A 49 8.21 -6.12 -0.18
CA ALA A 49 8.38 -7.43 -0.83
C ALA A 49 9.40 -8.33 -0.09
N LEU A 50 10.46 -7.72 0.45
CA LEU A 50 11.45 -8.40 1.29
C LEU A 50 10.89 -8.77 2.66
N LEU A 51 10.15 -7.86 3.29
CA LEU A 51 9.53 -8.09 4.59
C LEU A 51 8.46 -9.18 4.50
N ALA A 52 7.61 -9.14 3.47
CA ALA A 52 6.65 -10.21 3.19
C ALA A 52 7.36 -11.55 3.00
N PHE A 53 8.43 -11.60 2.18
CA PHE A 53 9.23 -12.81 2.02
C PHE A 53 9.89 -13.28 3.32
N ALA A 54 10.43 -12.38 4.15
CA ALA A 54 11.09 -12.71 5.41
C ALA A 54 10.11 -13.28 6.43
N ILE A 55 8.92 -12.69 6.55
CA ILE A 55 7.86 -13.17 7.43
C ILE A 55 7.37 -14.54 6.98
N PHE A 56 7.10 -14.71 5.68
CA PHE A 56 6.69 -16.02 5.15
C PHE A 56 7.78 -17.07 5.28
N ARG A 57 9.07 -16.71 5.16
CA ARG A 57 10.19 -17.64 5.40
C ARG A 57 10.29 -18.05 6.86
N SER A 58 10.03 -17.15 7.81
CA SER A 58 10.01 -17.45 9.25
C SER A 58 8.81 -18.34 9.62
N THR A 59 7.63 -18.05 9.03
CA THR A 59 6.40 -18.84 9.23
C THR A 59 6.34 -20.10 8.35
N SER A 60 7.27 -20.29 7.41
CA SER A 60 7.35 -21.47 6.54
C SER A 60 7.59 -22.78 7.30
N ARG A 61 8.02 -22.73 8.56
CA ARG A 61 8.06 -23.90 9.46
C ARG A 61 6.67 -24.38 9.88
N TRP A 62 5.66 -23.52 9.80
CA TRP A 62 4.28 -23.79 10.23
C TRP A 62 3.29 -23.81 9.05
N LEU A 63 3.67 -23.34 7.87
CA LEU A 63 2.84 -23.39 6.66
C LEU A 63 3.28 -24.55 5.73
N PRO A 64 2.39 -25.51 5.43
CA PRO A 64 2.70 -26.70 4.61
C PRO A 64 2.76 -26.45 3.10
N PHE A 65 2.91 -25.18 2.64
CA PHE A 65 2.81 -24.84 1.22
C PHE A 65 3.96 -23.95 0.73
N ALA A 66 4.42 -24.22 -0.50
CA ALA A 66 5.43 -23.42 -1.17
C ALA A 66 4.88 -22.05 -1.59
N PHE A 67 5.35 -21.00 -0.93
CA PHE A 67 5.07 -19.61 -1.28
C PHE A 67 5.53 -19.31 -2.72
N THR A 68 4.66 -18.76 -3.55
CA THR A 68 4.95 -18.45 -4.95
C THR A 68 5.33 -16.98 -5.16
N PRO A 69 6.11 -16.65 -6.21
CA PRO A 69 6.42 -15.27 -6.57
C PRO A 69 5.17 -14.37 -6.71
N THR A 70 4.11 -14.92 -7.30
CA THR A 70 2.83 -14.22 -7.53
C THR A 70 2.15 -13.84 -6.21
N GLU A 71 2.19 -14.75 -5.25
CA GLU A 71 1.66 -14.58 -3.90
C GLU A 71 2.38 -13.47 -3.13
N ASN A 72 3.70 -13.39 -3.25
CA ASN A 72 4.48 -12.32 -2.65
C ASN A 72 4.06 -10.95 -3.19
N VAL A 73 3.90 -10.86 -4.51
CA VAL A 73 3.47 -9.62 -5.17
C VAL A 73 2.06 -9.20 -4.74
N ILE A 74 1.15 -10.15 -4.54
CA ILE A 74 -0.21 -9.85 -4.03
C ILE A 74 -0.13 -9.26 -2.62
N VAL A 75 0.55 -9.94 -1.69
CA VAL A 75 0.71 -9.47 -0.30
C VAL A 75 1.37 -8.10 -0.26
N GLN A 76 2.43 -7.92 -1.03
CA GLN A 76 3.13 -6.64 -1.16
C GLN A 76 2.22 -5.55 -1.71
N THR A 77 1.41 -5.83 -2.72
CA THR A 77 0.51 -4.83 -3.32
C THR A 77 -0.54 -4.38 -2.31
N ILE A 78 -1.13 -5.32 -1.56
CA ILE A 78 -2.10 -5.01 -0.50
C ILE A 78 -1.43 -4.19 0.61
N ALA A 79 -0.29 -4.67 1.12
CA ALA A 79 0.42 -4.03 2.21
C ALA A 79 0.89 -2.61 1.83
N SER A 80 1.46 -2.42 0.64
CA SER A 80 1.92 -1.11 0.16
C SER A 80 0.77 -0.14 -0.10
N SER A 81 -0.39 -0.62 -0.56
CA SER A 81 -1.58 0.21 -0.76
C SER A 81 -2.10 0.76 0.58
N ILE A 82 -2.20 -0.09 1.61
CA ILE A 82 -2.62 0.31 2.95
C ILE A 82 -1.59 1.25 3.58
N ALA A 83 -0.30 0.93 3.43
CA ALA A 83 0.80 1.74 3.96
C ALA A 83 0.90 3.14 3.32
N GLY A 84 0.49 3.28 2.06
CA GLY A 84 0.51 4.57 1.33
C GLY A 84 -0.69 5.47 1.63
N MET A 85 -1.74 4.93 2.25
CA MET A 85 -2.99 5.67 2.48
C MET A 85 -2.84 6.97 3.29
N PRO A 86 -2.05 7.04 4.38
CA PRO A 86 -1.87 8.27 5.15
C PRO A 86 -1.38 9.45 4.30
N VAL A 87 -0.49 9.13 3.34
CA VAL A 87 0.07 10.08 2.40
C VAL A 87 -0.96 10.49 1.36
N ALA A 88 -1.65 9.50 0.78
CA ALA A 88 -2.65 9.72 -0.25
C ALA A 88 -3.80 10.61 0.24
N ALA A 89 -4.30 10.36 1.44
CA ALA A 89 -5.33 11.18 2.07
C ALA A 89 -4.79 12.51 2.67
N SER A 90 -3.48 12.78 2.54
CA SER A 90 -2.82 13.99 3.04
C SER A 90 -3.00 14.22 4.55
N LEU A 91 -3.19 13.13 5.31
CA LEU A 91 -3.44 13.17 6.75
C LEU A 91 -2.23 13.70 7.53
N THR A 92 -1.02 13.55 6.99
CA THR A 92 0.23 13.98 7.62
C THR A 92 0.69 15.39 7.20
N ASN A 93 0.06 16.00 6.20
CA ASN A 93 0.50 17.27 5.62
C ASN A 93 -0.60 18.33 5.66
N ALA A 94 -1.62 18.20 4.80
CA ALA A 94 -2.62 19.24 4.60
C ALA A 94 -3.50 19.45 5.85
N ILE A 95 -3.97 18.36 6.47
CA ILE A 95 -4.82 18.43 7.66
C ILE A 95 -4.13 19.08 8.86
N PRO A 96 -2.92 18.67 9.28
CA PRO A 96 -2.23 19.35 10.37
C PRO A 96 -1.85 20.80 10.00
N ALA A 97 -1.55 21.10 8.73
CA ALA A 97 -1.33 22.48 8.29
C ALA A 97 -2.59 23.35 8.41
N PHE A 98 -3.77 22.83 8.03
CA PHE A 98 -5.05 23.52 8.21
C PHE A 98 -5.38 23.76 9.67
N GLU A 99 -5.11 22.77 10.53
CA GLU A 99 -5.29 22.90 11.98
C GLU A 99 -4.33 23.96 12.57
N PHE A 100 -3.09 24.04 12.06
CA PHE A 100 -2.10 25.01 12.51
C PHE A 100 -2.35 26.44 12.00
N LEU A 101 -2.86 26.61 10.77
CA LEU A 101 -3.14 27.93 10.18
C LEU A 101 -4.37 28.62 10.80
N ARG A 102 -5.32 27.87 11.37
CA ARG A 102 -6.49 28.43 12.04
C ARG A 102 -6.10 29.04 13.37
N ARG A 103 -5.87 30.36 13.38
CA ARG A 103 -5.64 31.11 14.61
C ARG A 103 -6.93 31.14 15.46
N PRO A 104 -6.83 31.04 16.81
CA PRO A 104 -7.98 30.99 17.71
C PRO A 104 -8.90 32.23 17.63
N ASP A 105 -8.42 33.32 17.04
CA ASP A 105 -9.06 34.62 16.83
C ASP A 105 -10.07 34.66 15.66
N GLU A 106 -10.01 33.75 14.69
CA GLU A 106 -10.84 33.80 13.46
C GLU A 106 -12.02 32.81 13.43
N GLY A 107 -12.38 32.18 14.56
CA GLY A 107 -13.64 31.45 14.68
C GLY A 107 -13.53 29.93 14.68
N GLY A 108 -13.00 29.39 15.78
CA GLY A 108 -13.41 28.10 16.32
C GLY A 108 -12.32 27.03 16.33
N SER A 109 -11.93 26.64 17.54
CA SER A 109 -11.11 25.48 17.90
C SER A 109 -11.81 24.14 17.62
N ARG A 110 -12.36 23.97 16.42
CA ARG A 110 -12.99 22.72 16.01
C ARG A 110 -11.96 21.87 15.29
N HIS A 111 -11.28 21.03 16.07
CA HIS A 111 -10.48 19.93 15.54
C HIS A 111 -11.35 19.07 14.62
N PHE A 112 -10.76 18.61 13.51
CA PHE A 112 -11.42 17.63 12.66
C PHE A 112 -11.83 16.40 13.47
N SER A 113 -13.12 16.09 13.45
CA SER A 113 -13.62 14.87 14.09
C SER A 113 -13.09 13.64 13.36
N VAL A 114 -12.94 12.53 14.08
CA VAL A 114 -12.55 11.24 13.49
C VAL A 114 -13.49 10.87 12.34
N ALA A 115 -14.79 11.20 12.44
CA ALA A 115 -15.76 10.95 11.39
C ALA A 115 -15.51 11.80 10.12
N GLU A 116 -15.09 13.05 10.28
CA GLU A 116 -14.76 13.95 9.16
C GLU A 116 -13.49 13.48 8.46
N LEU A 117 -12.47 13.04 9.22
CA LEU A 117 -11.24 12.46 8.69
C LEU A 117 -11.48 11.14 7.95
N MET A 118 -12.39 10.29 8.47
CA MET A 118 -12.81 9.06 7.80
C MET A 118 -13.55 9.37 6.51
N ALA A 119 -14.51 10.31 6.52
CA ALA A 119 -15.25 10.71 5.33
C ALA A 119 -14.33 11.30 4.25
N TRP A 120 -13.36 12.13 4.65
CA TRP A 120 -12.33 12.67 3.77
C TRP A 120 -11.49 11.56 3.14
N SER A 121 -10.96 10.65 3.97
CA SER A 121 -10.13 9.54 3.50
C SER A 121 -10.90 8.65 2.53
N LEU A 122 -12.15 8.31 2.85
CA LEU A 122 -13.04 7.52 1.98
C LEU A 122 -13.29 8.23 0.64
N GLY A 123 -13.54 9.54 0.66
CA GLY A 123 -13.72 10.34 -0.55
C GLY A 123 -12.49 10.30 -1.45
N VAL A 124 -11.30 10.54 -0.90
CA VAL A 124 -10.04 10.49 -1.63
C VAL A 124 -9.75 9.09 -2.18
N SER A 125 -10.00 8.03 -1.40
CA SER A 125 -9.80 6.65 -1.83
C SER A 125 -10.73 6.23 -2.95
N PHE A 126 -12.01 6.60 -2.87
CA PHE A 126 -12.98 6.31 -3.91
C PHE A 126 -12.61 7.03 -5.20
N PHE A 127 -12.31 8.33 -5.09
CA PHE A 127 -11.86 9.14 -6.22
C PHE A 127 -10.62 8.54 -6.87
N GLY A 128 -9.58 8.23 -6.09
CA GLY A 128 -8.34 7.62 -6.60
C GLY A 128 -8.60 6.29 -7.32
N THR A 129 -9.49 5.45 -6.79
CA THR A 129 -9.81 4.14 -7.39
C THR A 129 -10.55 4.29 -8.72
N VAL A 130 -11.50 5.22 -8.83
CA VAL A 130 -12.25 5.47 -10.07
C VAL A 130 -11.33 5.98 -11.18
N PHE A 131 -10.42 6.91 -10.85
CA PHE A 131 -9.48 7.47 -11.84
C PHE A 131 -8.30 6.54 -12.16
N ALA A 132 -7.95 5.59 -11.28
CA ALA A 132 -6.87 4.63 -11.55
C ALA A 132 -7.15 3.75 -12.79
N ALA A 133 -8.40 3.35 -13.02
CA ALA A 133 -8.79 2.47 -14.12
C ALA A 133 -8.59 3.08 -15.53
N PRO A 134 -9.05 4.31 -15.84
CA PRO A 134 -8.79 4.94 -17.14
C PRO A 134 -7.31 5.28 -17.34
N PHE A 135 -6.62 5.79 -16.31
CA PHE A 135 -5.20 6.15 -16.42
C PHE A 135 -4.31 4.97 -16.77
N ARG A 136 -4.66 3.76 -16.31
CA ARG A 136 -3.97 2.53 -16.74
C ARG A 136 -4.01 2.36 -18.26
N ARG A 137 -5.11 2.68 -18.94
CA ARG A 137 -5.21 2.49 -20.39
C ARG A 137 -4.33 3.50 -21.15
N TYR A 138 -4.33 4.75 -20.72
CA TYR A 138 -3.51 5.80 -21.34
C TYR A 138 -2.01 5.58 -21.07
N PHE A 139 -1.60 5.47 -19.81
CA PHE A 139 -0.17 5.45 -19.47
C PHE A 139 0.53 4.10 -19.68
N LEU A 140 -0.16 2.96 -19.49
CA LEU A 140 0.48 1.64 -19.62
C LEU A 140 0.31 1.01 -21.01
N LEU A 141 -0.84 1.20 -21.67
CA LEU A 141 -1.09 0.53 -22.96
C LEU A 141 -0.65 1.37 -24.17
N GLN A 142 -0.86 2.69 -24.15
CA GLN A 142 -0.48 3.56 -25.27
C GLN A 142 0.98 4.00 -25.16
N GLU A 143 1.35 4.61 -24.02
CA GLU A 143 2.65 5.23 -23.83
C GLU A 143 3.79 4.24 -23.51
N LYS A 144 3.45 3.00 -23.09
CA LYS A 144 4.38 1.92 -22.71
C LYS A 144 5.50 2.38 -21.75
N LEU A 145 5.23 3.29 -20.83
CA LEU A 145 6.25 3.69 -19.86
C LEU A 145 6.64 2.49 -18.98
N ARG A 146 7.95 2.22 -18.93
CA ARG A 146 8.54 1.27 -18.00
C ARG A 146 8.28 1.79 -16.59
N PHE A 147 7.53 1.07 -15.76
CA PHE A 147 7.39 1.37 -14.34
C PHE A 147 8.63 0.87 -13.59
N PRO A 148 9.61 1.73 -13.26
CA PRO A 148 10.88 1.29 -12.68
C PRO A 148 10.68 0.59 -11.33
N GLY A 149 9.74 1.06 -10.51
CA GLY A 149 9.43 0.45 -9.21
C GLY A 149 8.84 -0.97 -9.33
N GLY A 150 7.87 -1.18 -10.22
CA GLY A 150 7.28 -2.50 -10.46
C GLY A 150 8.28 -3.49 -11.06
N TYR A 151 9.17 -3.01 -11.94
CA TYR A 151 10.23 -3.83 -12.50
C TYR A 151 11.27 -4.24 -11.46
N ALA A 152 11.74 -3.30 -10.63
CA ALA A 152 12.70 -3.58 -9.56
C ALA A 152 12.16 -4.61 -8.56
N THR A 153 10.90 -4.46 -8.15
CA THR A 153 10.21 -5.46 -7.34
C THR A 153 10.14 -6.82 -8.03
N GLY A 154 9.75 -6.87 -9.30
CA GLY A 154 9.66 -8.13 -10.05
C GLY A 154 10.99 -8.87 -10.13
N VAL A 155 12.09 -8.14 -10.38
CA VAL A 155 13.45 -8.69 -10.36
C VAL A 155 13.82 -9.20 -8.97
N LEU A 156 13.53 -8.42 -7.91
CA LEU A 156 13.81 -8.80 -6.52
C LEU A 156 13.08 -10.07 -6.09
N VAL A 157 11.77 -10.15 -6.37
CA VAL A 157 10.97 -11.34 -6.09
C VAL A 157 11.47 -12.54 -6.89
N GLY A 158 11.88 -12.32 -8.15
CA GLY A 158 12.49 -13.33 -9.00
C GLY A 158 13.80 -13.89 -8.44
N ILE A 159 14.67 -13.03 -7.92
CA ILE A 159 15.94 -13.44 -7.27
C ILE A 159 15.65 -14.21 -5.97
N LEU A 160 14.75 -13.69 -5.12
CA LEU A 160 14.39 -14.30 -3.84
C LEU A 160 13.81 -15.72 -4.00
N HIS A 161 13.04 -15.98 -5.06
CA HIS A 161 12.46 -17.29 -5.32
C HIS A 161 13.33 -18.20 -6.20
N ARG A 162 14.32 -17.67 -6.91
CA ARG A 162 15.31 -18.46 -7.68
C ARG A 162 16.41 -19.04 -6.78
N SER A 163 16.65 -18.46 -5.60
CA SER A 163 17.59 -18.98 -4.58
C SER A 163 17.00 -20.16 -3.77
N ARG A 164 16.39 -21.11 -4.47
CA ARG A 164 16.04 -22.44 -3.94
C ARG A 164 16.99 -23.47 -4.51
#